data_AF-A0A349THD9-F1
#
_entry.id   AF-A0A349THD9-F1
#
_cell.length_a   1.000
_cell.length_b   1.000
_cell.length_c   1.000
_cell.angle_alpha   90.00
_cell.angle_beta   90.00
_cell.angle_gamma   90.00
#
_symmetry.space_group_name_H-M   'P 1'
#
loop_
_entity.id
_entity.type
_entity.pdbx_description
1 polymer ?
#
loop_
_entity_poly.entity_id
_entity_poly.type
_entity_poly.pdbx_seq_one_letter_code
_entity_poly.pdbx_strand_id
1 'polypeptide(L)' 'MAANHLSRRDFLVNTASLAKGSLLVLSAPAILTACREASESARNEAAFTAFSNEEAVELTAIAARIIPSDDTPGATEAG' A
#
# COMPACT_ATOMS: atom_id res chain seq x y z
N MET A 1 0.86 -22.69 39.89
CA MET A 1 0.73 -21.50 39.03
C MET A 1 0.45 -22.01 37.62
N ALA A 2 -0.82 -22.06 37.20
CA ALA A 2 -1.19 -22.68 35.93
C ALA A 2 -0.68 -21.82 34.76
N ALA A 3 0.06 -22.44 33.83
CA ALA A 3 0.51 -21.78 32.62
C ALA A 3 -0.71 -21.46 31.74
N ASN A 4 -0.95 -20.18 31.50
CA ASN A 4 -2.01 -19.71 30.61
C ASN A 4 -1.63 -20.07 29.17
N HIS A 5 -2.07 -21.24 28.69
CA HIS A 5 -1.82 -21.69 27.34
C HIS A 5 -2.65 -20.86 26.35
N LEU A 6 -2.05 -19.81 25.77
CA LEU A 6 -2.60 -19.11 24.62
C LEU A 6 -2.76 -20.11 23.46
N SER A 7 -3.99 -20.28 22.96
CA SER A 7 -4.20 -21.09 21.76
C SER A 7 -3.66 -20.35 20.53
N ARG A 8 -3.28 -21.10 19.48
CA ARG A 8 -2.85 -20.52 18.19
C ARG A 8 -3.89 -19.55 17.62
N ARG A 9 -5.18 -19.83 17.85
CA ARG A 9 -6.30 -18.99 17.42
C ARG A 9 -6.32 -17.68 18.21
N ASP A 10 -6.17 -17.74 19.53
CA ASP A 10 -6.18 -16.55 20.39
C ASP A 10 -4.99 -15.64 20.09
N PHE A 11 -3.83 -16.24 19.82
CA PHE A 11 -2.65 -15.50 19.36
C PHE A 11 -2.95 -14.76 18.04
N LEU A 12 -3.44 -15.46 17.01
CA LEU A 12 -3.75 -14.85 15.71
C LEU A 12 -4.80 -13.74 15.80
N VAL A 13 -5.86 -13.96 16.58
CA VAL A 13 -6.92 -12.95 16.78
C VAL A 13 -6.35 -11.71 17.47
N ASN A 14 -5.54 -11.90 18.53
CA ASN A 14 -4.95 -10.78 19.27
C ASN A 14 -3.93 -10.01 18.43
N THR A 15 -3.04 -10.70 17.70
CA THR A 15 -2.08 -10.04 16.81
C THR A 15 -2.75 -9.33 15.64
N ALA A 16 -3.78 -9.94 15.05
CA ALA A 16 -4.55 -9.31 13.97
C ALA A 16 -5.30 -8.06 14.45
N SER A 17 -5.82 -8.06 15.69
CA SER A 17 -6.48 -6.89 16.27
C SER A 17 -5.52 -5.70 16.41
N LEU A 18 -4.31 -5.95 16.94
CA LEU A 18 -3.26 -4.93 17.07
C LEU A 18 -2.75 -4.43 15.70
N ALA A 19 -2.57 -5.33 14.74
CA ALA A 19 -2.14 -4.98 13.40
C ALA A 19 -3.15 -4.06 12.67
N LYS A 20 -4.46 -4.31 12.81
CA LYS A 20 -5.50 -3.47 12.21
C LYS A 20 -5.51 -2.05 12.79
N GLY A 21 -5.39 -1.93 14.12
CA GLY A 21 -5.35 -0.62 14.78
C GLY A 21 -4.13 0.21 14.37
N SER A 22 -2.96 -0.43 14.30
CA SER A 22 -1.71 0.25 13.90
C SER A 22 -1.72 0.70 12.44
N LEU A 23 -2.28 -0.09 11.52
CA LEU A 23 -2.41 0.30 10.12
C LEU A 23 -3.24 1.59 9.97
N LEU A 24 -4.35 1.70 10.71
CA LEU A 24 -5.19 2.90 10.67
C LEU A 24 -4.47 4.11 11.25
N VAL A 25 -3.81 3.99 12.41
CA VAL A 25 -3.09 5.11 13.03
C VAL A 25 -1.94 5.58 12.16
N LEU A 26 -1.17 4.65 11.59
CA LEU A 26 -0.03 4.98 10.73
C LEU A 26 -0.45 5.57 9.38
N SER A 27 -1.58 5.11 8.82
CA SER A 27 -2.05 5.51 7.49
C SER A 27 -3.03 6.68 7.51
N ALA A 28 -3.67 6.97 8.64
CA ALA A 28 -4.72 8.00 8.73
C ALA A 28 -4.27 9.38 8.24
N PRO A 29 -3.07 9.90 8.60
CA PRO A 29 -2.61 11.18 8.07
C PRO A 29 -2.46 11.17 6.54
N ALA A 30 -1.87 10.11 5.99
CA ALA A 30 -1.70 9.96 4.54
C ALA A 30 -3.04 9.87 3.81
N ILE A 31 -4.00 9.11 4.36
CA ILE A 31 -5.36 9.00 3.82
C ILE A 31 -6.06 10.37 3.82
N LEU A 32 -5.99 11.11 4.92
CA LEU A 32 -6.62 12.43 5.02
C LEU A 32 -6.01 13.44 4.04
N THR A 33 -4.68 13.42 3.86
CA THR A 33 -4.00 14.25 2.86
C THR A 33 -4.47 13.89 1.46
N ALA A 34 -4.48 12.60 1.09
CA ALA A 34 -4.95 12.15 -0.21
C ALA A 34 -6.41 12.55 -0.47
N CYS A 35 -7.30 12.44 0.53
CA CYS A 35 -8.69 12.89 0.39
C CYS A 35 -8.80 14.40 0.14
N ARG A 36 -7.97 15.21 0.79
CA ARG A 36 -7.95 16.68 0.59
C ARG A 36 -7.48 17.03 -0.81
N GLU A 37 -6.35 16.46 -1.24
CA GLU A 37 -5.76 16.69 -2.57
C GLU A 37 -6.70 16.22 -3.69
N ALA A 38 -7.36 15.08 -3.52
CA ALA A 38 -8.36 14.59 -4.46
C ALA A 38 -9.58 15.52 -4.54
N SER A 39 -10.08 16.00 -3.39
CA SER A 39 -11.19 16.97 -3.36
C SER A 39 -10.82 18.30 -3.99
N GLU A 40 -9.58 18.77 -3.82
CA GLU A 40 -9.09 20.01 -4.41
C GLU A 40 -8.92 19.87 -5.92
N SER A 41 -8.30 18.78 -6.37
CA SER A 41 -8.14 18.46 -7.79
C SER A 41 -9.49 18.35 -8.51
N ALA A 42 -10.47 17.70 -7.88
CA ALA A 42 -11.82 17.60 -8.43
C ALA A 42 -12.53 18.96 -8.54
N ARG A 43 -12.35 19.85 -7.56
CA ARG A 43 -12.92 21.21 -7.59
C ARG A 43 -12.29 22.09 -8.64
N ASN A 44 -11.00 21.90 -8.89
CA ASN A 44 -10.23 22.67 -9.85
C ASN A 44 -10.33 22.11 -11.28
N GLU A 45 -11.14 21.07 -11.50
CA GLU A 45 -11.20 20.30 -12.76
C GLU A 45 -9.80 19.93 -13.28
N ALA A 46 -8.89 19.62 -12.34
CA ALA A 46 -7.51 19.34 -12.66
C ALA A 46 -7.45 18.13 -13.60
N ALA A 47 -6.87 18.32 -14.78
CA ALA A 47 -6.68 17.24 -15.73
C ALA A 47 -5.72 16.20 -15.15
N PHE A 48 -6.02 14.93 -15.38
CA PHE A 48 -5.03 13.87 -15.15
C PHE A 48 -3.82 14.13 -16.04
N THR A 49 -2.66 14.31 -15.43
CA THR A 49 -1.39 14.44 -16.14
C THR A 49 -0.79 13.07 -16.36
N ALA A 50 -0.38 12.79 -17.59
CA ALA A 50 0.50 11.66 -17.85
C ALA A 50 1.90 11.96 -17.28
N PHE A 51 2.59 10.94 -16.80
CA PHE A 51 3.99 11.04 -16.42
C PHE A 51 4.84 11.44 -17.62
N SER A 52 5.93 12.18 -17.38
CA SER A 52 6.97 12.36 -18.38
C SER A 52 7.65 11.03 -18.69
N ASN A 53 8.40 10.97 -19.78
CA ASN A 53 9.17 9.75 -20.10
C ASN A 53 10.17 9.41 -18.99
N GLU A 54 10.80 10.42 -18.40
CA GLU A 54 11.75 10.27 -17.31
C GLU A 54 11.06 9.69 -16.06
N GLU A 55 9.92 10.26 -15.65
CA GLU A 55 9.13 9.78 -14.52
C GLU A 55 8.61 8.34 -14.74
N ALA A 56 8.17 8.04 -15.96
CA ALA A 56 7.69 6.70 -16.32
C ALA A 56 8.80 5.65 -16.24
N VAL A 57 10.02 5.98 -16.67
CA VAL A 57 11.19 5.08 -16.58
C VAL A 57 11.54 4.80 -15.12
N GLU A 58 11.53 5.81 -14.26
CA GLU A 58 11.79 5.63 -12.82
C GLU A 58 10.75 4.74 -12.16
N LEU A 59 9.47 4.98 -12.42
CA LEU A 59 8.39 4.15 -11.89
C LEU A 59 8.48 2.69 -12.39
N THR A 60 8.88 2.49 -13.65
CA THR A 60 9.11 1.16 -14.21
C THR A 60 10.24 0.43 -13.48
N ALA A 61 11.34 1.12 -13.18
CA ALA A 61 12.46 0.54 -12.45
C ALA A 61 12.08 0.16 -11.00
N ILE A 62 11.26 0.97 -10.33
CA ILE A 62 10.72 0.65 -9.00
C ILE A 62 9.82 -0.57 -9.08
N ALA A 63 8.90 -0.62 -10.06
CA ALA A 63 7.98 -1.73 -10.24
C ALA A 63 8.72 -3.05 -10.49
N ALA A 64 9.75 -3.04 -11.34
CA ALA A 64 10.60 -4.20 -11.62
C ALA A 64 11.38 -4.70 -10.39
N ARG A 65 11.59 -3.86 -9.38
CA ARG A 65 12.21 -4.29 -8.10
C ARG A 65 11.20 -4.94 -7.15
N ILE A 66 9.93 -4.55 -7.23
CA ILE A 66 8.86 -5.08 -6.37
C ILE A 66 8.35 -6.41 -6.92
N ILE A 67 8.14 -6.48 -8.24
CA ILE A 67 7.68 -7.67 -8.96
C ILE A 67 8.70 -7.94 -10.08
N PRO A 68 9.80 -8.64 -9.76
CA PRO A 68 10.83 -8.96 -10.75
C PRO A 68 10.30 -9.98 -11.76
N SER A 69 10.89 -9.98 -12.95
CA SER A 69 10.74 -11.09 -13.89
C SER A 69 11.58 -12.27 -13.41
N ASP A 70 10.92 -13.40 -13.18
CA ASP A 70 11.55 -14.66 -12.78
C ASP A 70 10.94 -15.84 -13.57
N ASP A 71 10.67 -16.97 -12.93
CA ASP A 71 9.95 -18.08 -13.56
C ASP A 71 8.49 -17.71 -13.90
N THR A 72 8.00 -16.58 -13.37
CA THR A 72 6.71 -15.98 -13.71
C THR A 72 6.89 -14.58 -14.32
N PRO A 73 5.94 -14.12 -15.17
CA PRO A 73 6.00 -12.78 -15.74
C PRO A 73 6.07 -11.68 -14.68
N GLY A 74 7.04 -10.78 -14.81
CA GLY A 74 7.26 -9.65 -13.90
C GLY A 74 6.37 -8.43 -14.20
N ALA A 75 6.61 -7.31 -13.49
CA ALA A 75 5.83 -6.07 -13.65
C ALA A 75 5.75 -5.53 -15.09
N THR A 76 6.77 -5.81 -15.91
CA THR A 76 6.85 -5.36 -17.31
C THR A 76 6.24 -6.34 -18.31
N GLU A 77 5.91 -7.55 -17.87
CA GLU A 77 5.48 -8.67 -18.72
C GLU A 77 4.07 -9.17 -18.39
N ALA A 78 3.55 -8.83 -17.21
CA ALA A 78 2.23 -9.23 -16.71
C ALA A 78 1.07 -8.34 -17.18
N GLY A 79 1.35 -7.32 -18.01
CA GLY A 79 0.38 -6.33 -18.51
C GLY A 79 -0.17 -6.65 -19.90
#